data_AF-A0A7X7SD92-F1
#
_entry.id   AF-A0A7X7SD92-F1
#
_cell.length_a   1.000
_cell.length_b   1.000
_cell.length_c   1.000
_cell.angle_alpha   90.00
_cell.angle_beta   90.00
_cell.angle_gamma   90.00
#
_symmetry.space_group_name_H-M   'P 1'
#
loop_
_entity.id
_entity.type
_entity.pdbx_description
1 polymer ?
#
loop_
_entity_poly.entity_id
_entity_poly.type
_entity_poly.pdbx_seq_one_letter_code
_entity_poly.pdbx_strand_id
1 'polypeptide(L)'
;AGSLIALASQELYMLEGTTIGDCAPIVQGTDGTPTIVGEKIQSPLRAKFRNLAQRNHYPELLSAAMVTPELEVLELLHQDSILIIEGKNYAKFSEEEKKFWGTPKVLVQEGELLTMTEKEALELGFSKATVQSKSQLEGLLEITSSEVIESTTSEKISRFIAAISGLLLIIGFGALYLEFKTPGFGLFGIIGIIAIAIVFLGQYASHIGSYLPLILLVIGILLFVVEILIMPGTFLFGVAGIAAMMIALVMTFDISQLPSFLSSGSSFDASPWLYGLFFIFTCAIIALIFPIIVSKYIVPLLPEGYTPMLKADLAEAISPTESIQDIHIGDIGTTKTFLRPVGHADFKGQLLDVQTRGEIIEPGELIEVTLVQDGRLWVQKHTKNS
;
A
#
# COMPACT_ATOMS: atom_id res chain seq x y z
N ALA A 1 18.12 -8.32 21.94
CA ALA A 1 16.70 -8.25 21.55
C ALA A 1 15.93 -9.53 21.90
N GLY A 2 16.44 -10.72 21.58
CA GLY A 2 15.79 -12.00 21.93
C GLY A 2 15.46 -12.15 23.42
N SER A 3 16.39 -11.83 24.33
CA SER A 3 16.14 -11.94 25.78
C SER A 3 15.03 -11.00 26.27
N LEU A 4 14.88 -9.81 25.67
CA LEU A 4 13.77 -8.90 25.99
C LEU A 4 12.42 -9.48 25.56
N ILE A 5 12.37 -10.19 24.42
CA ILE A 5 11.16 -10.88 23.95
C ILE A 5 10.86 -12.05 24.89
N ALA A 6 11.86 -12.85 25.23
CA ALA A 6 11.73 -13.96 26.18
C ALA A 6 11.18 -13.50 27.54
N LEU A 7 11.73 -12.41 28.09
CA LEU A 7 11.25 -11.80 29.34
C LEU A 7 9.85 -11.21 29.24
N ALA A 8 9.38 -10.89 28.04
CA ALA A 8 8.02 -10.39 27.83
C ALA A 8 6.97 -11.52 27.83
N SER A 9 7.39 -12.77 27.60
CA SER A 9 6.56 -13.96 27.68
C SER A 9 6.21 -14.32 29.13
N GLN A 10 5.10 -15.05 29.31
CA GLN A 10 4.68 -15.56 30.63
C GLN A 10 5.53 -16.76 31.08
N GLU A 11 5.93 -17.60 30.12
CA GLU A 11 6.73 -18.77 30.36
C GLU A 11 7.88 -18.81 29.34
N LEU A 12 9.03 -19.28 29.81
CA LEU A 12 10.23 -19.46 29.00
C LEU A 12 10.66 -20.92 29.14
N TYR A 13 10.92 -21.55 28.00
CA TYR A 13 11.47 -22.88 27.89
C TYR A 13 12.70 -22.79 26.99
N MET A 14 13.78 -23.45 27.39
CA MET A 14 15.06 -23.38 26.66
C MET A 14 15.44 -24.74 26.10
N LEU A 15 15.96 -24.74 24.88
CA LEU A 15 16.51 -25.94 24.26
C LEU A 15 17.92 -26.20 24.81
N GLU A 16 18.30 -27.46 24.96
CA GLU A 16 19.64 -27.85 25.40
C GLU A 16 20.73 -27.25 24.49
N GLY A 17 21.73 -26.60 25.11
CA GLY A 17 22.81 -25.92 24.39
C GLY A 17 22.47 -24.51 23.91
N THR A 18 21.42 -23.88 24.43
CA THR A 18 21.07 -22.48 24.10
C THR A 18 21.47 -21.51 25.21
N THR A 19 21.59 -20.24 24.86
CA THR A 19 21.95 -19.18 25.79
C THR A 19 20.95 -18.03 25.74
N ILE A 20 20.85 -17.30 26.85
CA ILE A 20 20.07 -16.08 26.98
C ILE A 20 20.83 -15.06 27.82
N GLY A 21 20.67 -13.77 27.54
CA GLY A 21 21.39 -12.70 28.23
C GLY A 21 21.96 -11.67 27.27
N ASP A 22 23.07 -11.05 27.65
CA ASP A 22 23.88 -10.09 26.87
C ASP A 22 23.05 -9.11 26.03
N CYS A 23 22.50 -8.10 26.70
CA CYS A 23 21.52 -7.17 26.15
C CYS A 23 21.96 -5.71 26.22
N ALA A 24 23.25 -5.45 26.46
CA ALA A 24 23.76 -4.09 26.42
C ALA A 24 23.62 -3.51 24.99
N PRO A 25 23.11 -2.28 24.84
CA PRO A 25 23.04 -1.64 23.54
C PRO A 25 24.45 -1.27 23.10
N ILE A 26 24.82 -1.67 21.87
CA ILE A 26 26.11 -1.34 21.27
C ILE A 26 25.94 -0.46 20.03
N VAL A 27 26.90 0.41 19.79
CA VAL A 27 27.07 1.16 18.55
C VAL A 27 28.44 0.88 17.97
N GLN A 28 28.51 0.84 16.64
CA GLN A 28 29.78 0.69 15.95
C GLN A 28 30.46 2.06 15.83
N GLY A 29 31.64 2.19 16.42
CA GLY A 29 32.47 3.40 16.33
C GLY A 29 32.97 3.66 14.91
N THR A 30 33.48 4.87 14.67
CA THR A 30 34.08 5.26 13.38
C THR A 30 35.32 4.44 13.03
N ASP A 31 35.96 3.84 14.02
CA ASP A 31 37.08 2.90 13.95
C ASP A 31 36.63 1.43 13.81
N GLY A 32 35.32 1.17 13.74
CA GLY A 32 34.74 -0.16 13.62
C GLY A 32 34.64 -0.93 14.94
N THR A 33 35.08 -0.36 16.06
CA THR A 33 35.02 -1.04 17.37
C THR A 33 33.61 -0.97 17.96
N PRO A 34 33.08 -2.08 18.53
CA PRO A 34 31.80 -2.05 19.22
C PRO A 34 31.99 -1.38 20.57
N THR A 35 31.20 -0.33 20.83
CA THR A 35 31.20 0.37 22.11
C THR A 35 29.80 0.32 22.72
N ILE A 36 29.74 0.05 24.02
CA ILE A 36 28.47 0.06 24.75
C ILE A 36 27.97 1.51 24.81
N VAL A 37 26.70 1.69 24.48
CA VAL A 37 26.08 3.01 24.48
C VAL A 37 25.97 3.52 25.91
N GLY A 38 26.16 4.83 26.10
CA GLY A 38 26.16 5.43 27.42
C GLY A 38 24.85 5.28 28.22
N GLU A 39 24.95 5.59 29.51
CA GLU A 39 23.90 5.38 30.52
C GLU A 39 22.52 5.96 30.17
N LYS A 40 22.45 7.03 29.35
CA LYS A 40 21.17 7.60 28.89
C LYS A 40 20.32 6.63 28.05
N ILE A 41 20.95 5.68 27.35
CA ILE A 41 20.24 4.66 26.56
C ILE A 41 20.07 3.37 27.37
N GLN A 42 21.06 3.02 28.20
CA GLN A 42 20.96 1.85 29.06
C GLN A 42 19.89 1.99 30.14
N SER A 43 19.77 3.15 30.78
CA SER A 43 18.84 3.35 31.91
C SER A 43 17.37 3.07 31.55
N PRO A 44 16.81 3.61 30.45
CA PRO A 44 15.46 3.25 30.00
C PRO A 44 15.32 1.77 29.65
N LEU A 45 16.33 1.17 29.02
CA LEU A 45 16.32 -0.24 28.65
C LEU A 45 16.33 -1.14 29.90
N ARG A 46 17.20 -0.85 30.86
CA ARG A 46 17.28 -1.52 32.15
C ARG A 46 15.97 -1.40 32.93
N ALA A 47 15.33 -0.23 32.94
CA ALA A 47 14.01 -0.06 33.52
C ALA A 47 12.95 -0.94 32.82
N LYS A 48 13.01 -1.08 31.49
CA LYS A 48 12.12 -1.96 30.74
C LYS A 48 12.32 -3.44 31.10
N PHE A 49 13.57 -3.90 31.22
CA PHE A 49 13.88 -5.26 31.68
C PHE A 49 13.32 -5.52 33.09
N ARG A 50 13.51 -4.59 34.03
CA ARG A 50 12.97 -4.70 35.39
C ARG A 50 11.45 -4.75 35.42
N ASN A 51 10.78 -3.89 34.65
CA ASN A 51 9.32 -3.91 34.55
C ASN A 51 8.77 -5.22 33.99
N LEU A 52 9.39 -5.78 32.95
CA LEU A 52 8.99 -7.07 32.38
C LEU A 52 9.25 -8.21 33.37
N ALA A 53 10.40 -8.17 34.05
CA ALA A 53 10.75 -9.15 35.07
C ALA A 53 9.75 -9.15 36.22
N GLN A 54 9.39 -7.98 36.76
CA GLN A 54 8.35 -7.86 37.78
C GLN A 54 6.99 -8.37 37.30
N ARG A 55 6.59 -8.01 36.07
CA ARG A 55 5.29 -8.40 35.49
C ARG A 55 5.15 -9.90 35.29
N ASN A 56 6.23 -10.56 34.88
CA ASN A 56 6.25 -11.98 34.52
C ASN A 56 6.96 -12.86 35.57
N HIS A 57 7.27 -12.31 36.75
CA HIS A 57 7.91 -12.99 37.87
C HIS A 57 9.31 -13.57 37.60
N TYR A 58 10.11 -12.87 36.81
CA TYR A 58 11.53 -13.15 36.65
C TYR A 58 12.39 -12.38 37.66
N PRO A 59 13.62 -12.85 37.97
CA PRO A 59 14.50 -12.15 38.90
C PRO A 59 14.91 -10.76 38.38
N GLU A 60 14.46 -9.71 39.06
CA GLU A 60 14.63 -8.31 38.61
C GLU A 60 16.11 -7.90 38.52
N LEU A 61 16.91 -8.21 39.55
CA LEU A 61 18.31 -7.80 39.62
C LEU A 61 19.16 -8.48 38.53
N LEU A 62 18.98 -9.78 38.32
CA LEU A 62 19.66 -10.51 37.26
C LEU A 62 19.20 -10.03 35.88
N SER A 63 17.92 -9.70 35.71
CA SER A 63 17.41 -9.13 34.45
C SER A 63 18.06 -7.77 34.14
N ALA A 64 18.35 -6.97 35.18
CA ALA A 64 19.08 -5.71 35.01
C ALA A 64 20.56 -5.94 34.65
N ALA A 65 21.19 -6.98 35.22
CA ALA A 65 22.58 -7.36 34.93
C ALA A 65 22.79 -7.89 33.50
N MET A 66 21.71 -8.24 32.78
CA MET A 66 21.79 -8.51 31.33
C MET A 66 22.06 -7.25 30.50
N VAL A 67 21.78 -6.05 31.03
CA VAL A 67 21.82 -4.79 30.26
C VAL A 67 23.02 -3.92 30.62
N THR A 68 23.45 -3.98 31.87
CA THR A 68 24.38 -3.01 32.46
C THR A 68 25.54 -3.74 33.13
N PRO A 69 26.76 -3.63 32.58
CA PRO A 69 27.93 -4.36 33.08
C PRO A 69 28.45 -3.84 34.42
N GLU A 70 28.07 -2.63 34.84
CA GLU A 70 28.49 -2.05 36.13
C GLU A 70 27.80 -2.68 37.35
N LEU A 71 26.95 -3.70 37.14
CA LEU A 71 26.26 -4.42 38.20
C LEU A 71 27.03 -5.69 38.57
N GLU A 72 27.53 -5.73 39.80
CA GLU A 72 27.98 -6.96 40.44
C GLU A 72 26.79 -7.61 41.17
N VAL A 73 26.53 -8.89 40.92
CA VAL A 73 25.45 -9.65 41.55
C VAL A 73 26.01 -10.86 42.27
N LEU A 74 25.66 -11.00 43.55
CA LEU A 74 26.13 -12.04 44.44
C LEU A 74 24.95 -12.92 44.89
N GLU A 75 25.22 -14.21 45.02
CA GLU A 75 24.36 -15.20 45.63
C GLU A 75 24.91 -15.57 47.01
N LEU A 76 24.07 -15.40 48.03
CA LEU A 76 24.33 -15.76 49.41
C LEU A 76 23.50 -16.97 49.77
N LEU A 77 24.15 -17.98 50.37
CA LEU A 77 23.52 -19.23 50.75
C LEU A 77 23.69 -19.44 52.25
N HIS A 78 22.58 -19.53 52.97
CA HIS A 78 22.58 -19.95 54.37
C HIS A 78 21.50 -21.01 54.61
N GLN A 79 21.92 -22.24 54.87
CA GLN A 79 21.04 -23.40 54.98
C GLN A 79 20.18 -23.56 53.71
N ASP A 80 18.87 -23.35 53.81
CA ASP A 80 17.92 -23.43 52.68
C ASP A 80 17.50 -22.05 52.15
N SER A 81 18.10 -20.97 52.66
CA SER A 81 17.79 -19.59 52.23
C SER A 81 18.79 -19.11 51.21
N ILE A 82 18.27 -18.65 50.06
CA ILE A 82 19.03 -18.01 48.99
C ILE A 82 18.71 -16.51 48.99
N LEU A 83 19.74 -15.67 49.01
CA LEU A 83 19.60 -14.23 48.86
C LEU A 83 20.47 -13.76 47.69
N ILE A 84 19.83 -13.22 46.65
CA ILE A 84 20.50 -12.59 45.52
C ILE A 84 20.55 -11.09 45.78
N ILE A 85 21.75 -10.52 45.82
CA ILE A 85 21.98 -9.14 46.20
C ILE A 85 23.05 -8.48 45.33
N GLU A 86 22.95 -7.16 45.16
CA GLU A 86 23.99 -6.36 44.50
C GLU A 86 25.26 -6.29 45.37
N GLY A 87 26.44 -6.42 44.77
CA GLY A 87 27.73 -6.37 45.47
C GLY A 87 27.92 -5.11 46.32
N LYS A 88 27.45 -3.96 45.83
CA LYS A 88 27.46 -2.69 46.59
C LYS A 88 26.62 -2.72 47.87
N ASN A 89 25.57 -3.55 47.92
CA ASN A 89 24.75 -3.70 49.11
C ASN A 89 25.32 -4.77 50.05
N TYR A 90 25.94 -5.83 49.51
CA TYR A 90 26.71 -6.78 50.32
C TYR A 90 27.89 -6.10 51.04
N ALA A 91 28.56 -5.15 50.39
CA ALA A 91 29.65 -4.38 51.02
C ALA A 91 29.20 -3.57 52.26
N LYS A 92 27.90 -3.27 52.39
CA LYS A 92 27.31 -2.57 53.53
C LYS A 92 26.93 -3.49 54.69
N PHE A 93 26.97 -4.81 54.49
CA PHE A 93 26.67 -5.78 55.56
C PHE A 93 27.69 -5.67 56.68
N SER A 94 27.21 -5.79 57.91
CA SER A 94 28.04 -5.95 59.11
C SER A 94 28.85 -7.24 59.04
N GLU A 95 29.93 -7.31 59.82
CA GLU A 95 30.76 -8.51 59.90
C GLU A 95 29.99 -9.73 60.47
N GLU A 96 28.94 -9.49 61.26
CA GLU A 96 28.04 -10.53 61.75
C GLU A 96 27.16 -11.09 60.63
N GLU A 97 26.58 -10.22 59.79
CA GLU A 97 25.79 -10.62 58.62
C GLU A 97 26.64 -11.37 57.60
N LYS A 98 27.87 -10.90 57.34
CA LYS A 98 28.79 -11.62 56.44
C LYS A 98 29.15 -13.00 56.98
N LYS A 99 29.37 -13.14 58.29
CA LYS A 99 29.60 -14.45 58.91
C LYS A 99 28.38 -15.34 58.85
N PHE A 100 27.18 -14.78 58.99
CA PHE A 100 25.93 -15.52 58.85
C PHE A 100 25.80 -16.11 57.44
N TRP A 101 25.93 -15.28 56.40
CA TRP A 101 25.78 -15.72 55.01
C TRP A 101 26.97 -16.50 54.45
N GLY A 102 28.14 -16.42 55.09
CA GLY A 102 29.35 -17.06 54.62
C GLY A 102 29.95 -16.38 53.38
N THR A 103 30.63 -17.17 52.55
CA THR A 103 31.31 -16.65 51.35
C THR A 103 30.32 -16.51 50.20
N PRO A 104 30.15 -15.31 49.62
CA PRO A 104 29.26 -15.11 48.48
C PRO A 104 29.75 -15.86 47.24
N LYS A 105 28.82 -16.41 46.46
CA LYS A 105 29.07 -16.86 45.09
C LYS A 105 28.80 -15.70 44.15
N VAL A 106 29.76 -15.36 43.29
CA VAL A 106 29.58 -14.31 42.28
C VAL A 106 28.75 -14.89 41.14
N LEU A 107 27.56 -14.31 40.89
CA LEU A 107 26.71 -14.66 39.75
C LEU A 107 27.04 -13.79 38.53
N VAL A 108 27.35 -12.52 38.76
CA VAL A 108 27.76 -11.57 37.72
C VAL A 108 28.88 -10.72 38.28
N GLN A 109 30.01 -10.70 37.58
CA GLN A 109 31.16 -9.88 37.95
C GLN A 109 31.00 -8.46 37.40
N GLU A 110 31.47 -7.44 38.14
CA GLU A 110 31.51 -6.07 37.62
C GLU A 110 32.36 -5.99 36.34
N GLY A 111 31.78 -5.42 35.28
CA GLY A 111 32.35 -5.35 33.94
C GLY A 111 31.82 -6.41 32.97
N GLU A 112 31.08 -7.41 33.46
CA GLU A 112 30.48 -8.47 32.64
C GLU A 112 28.96 -8.34 32.54
N LEU A 113 28.41 -8.82 31.44
CA LEU A 113 26.97 -8.91 31.25
C LEU A 113 26.50 -10.32 31.56
N LEU A 114 25.37 -10.43 32.26
CA LEU A 114 24.79 -11.73 32.55
C LEU A 114 24.42 -12.43 31.24
N THR A 115 25.08 -13.56 31.00
CA THR A 115 24.75 -14.54 29.98
C THR A 115 24.66 -15.88 30.65
N MET A 116 23.58 -16.60 30.41
CA MET A 116 23.28 -17.86 31.05
C MET A 116 22.99 -18.94 30.01
N THR A 117 23.45 -20.14 30.30
CA THR A 117 23.05 -21.38 29.63
C THR A 117 21.63 -21.78 30.01
N GLU A 118 21.06 -22.76 29.32
CA GLU A 118 19.74 -23.28 29.65
C GLU A 118 19.64 -23.82 31.09
N LYS A 119 20.74 -24.35 31.64
CA LYS A 119 20.80 -24.90 33.00
C LYS A 119 20.82 -23.79 34.04
N GLU A 120 21.68 -22.80 33.86
CA GLU A 120 21.75 -21.63 34.73
C GLU A 120 20.43 -20.85 34.69
N ALA A 121 19.80 -20.72 33.52
CA ALA A 121 18.50 -20.07 33.40
C ALA A 121 17.40 -20.81 34.17
N LEU A 122 17.44 -22.14 34.21
CA LEU A 122 16.51 -22.94 35.02
C LEU A 122 16.78 -22.75 36.52
N GLU A 123 18.03 -22.84 36.95
CA GLU A 123 18.44 -22.67 38.35
C GLU A 123 18.12 -21.28 38.90
N LEU A 124 18.36 -20.23 38.10
CA LEU A 124 18.12 -18.84 38.47
C LEU A 124 16.64 -18.42 38.31
N GLY A 125 15.76 -19.31 37.83
CA GLY A 125 14.32 -19.04 37.73
C GLY A 125 13.89 -18.23 36.50
N PHE A 126 14.71 -18.17 35.46
CA PHE A 126 14.34 -17.62 34.15
C PHE A 126 13.62 -18.63 33.26
N SER A 127 14.00 -19.90 33.29
CA SER A 127 13.39 -20.97 32.49
C SER A 127 12.52 -21.88 33.37
N LYS A 128 11.42 -22.40 32.81
CA LYS A 128 10.54 -23.39 33.47
C LYS A 128 11.05 -24.82 33.28
N ALA A 129 11.67 -25.10 32.14
CA ALA A 129 12.31 -26.38 31.87
C ALA A 129 13.34 -26.27 30.74
N THR A 130 14.28 -27.20 30.75
CA THR A 130 15.19 -27.47 29.65
C THR A 130 14.69 -28.65 28.84
N VAL A 131 14.58 -28.49 27.53
CA VAL A 131 14.10 -29.50 26.59
C VAL A 131 15.15 -29.82 25.53
N GLN A 132 15.11 -31.00 24.94
CA GLN A 132 16.02 -31.48 23.89
C GLN A 132 15.40 -31.39 22.50
N SER A 133 14.08 -31.23 22.41
CA SER A 133 13.38 -31.10 21.14
C SER A 133 12.01 -30.44 21.30
N LYS A 134 11.45 -29.95 20.17
CA LYS A 134 10.07 -29.44 20.11
C LYS A 134 9.05 -30.48 20.60
N SER A 135 9.24 -31.75 20.24
CA SER A 135 8.33 -32.83 20.66
C SER A 135 8.33 -33.04 22.17
N GLN A 136 9.49 -32.90 22.83
CA GLN A 136 9.55 -32.97 24.30
C GLN A 136 8.82 -31.79 24.94
N LEU A 137 8.94 -30.59 24.36
CA LEU A 137 8.23 -29.42 24.85
C LEU A 137 6.71 -29.56 24.66
N GLU A 138 6.26 -30.03 23.50
CA GLU A 138 4.84 -30.30 23.22
C GLU A 138 4.27 -31.34 24.19
N GLY A 139 5.05 -32.38 24.52
CA GLY A 139 4.67 -33.36 25.54
C GLY A 139 4.62 -32.78 26.95
N LEU A 140 5.56 -31.91 27.32
CA LEU A 140 5.58 -31.23 28.62
C LEU A 140 4.38 -30.29 28.82
N LEU A 141 3.95 -29.64 27.74
CA LEU A 141 2.84 -28.68 27.72
C LEU A 141 1.48 -29.32 27.39
N GLU A 142 1.43 -30.64 27.25
CA GLU A 142 0.23 -31.41 26.88
C GLU A 142 -0.48 -30.90 25.60
N ILE A 143 0.31 -30.39 24.65
CA ILE A 143 -0.23 -29.80 23.40
C ILE A 143 -0.73 -30.93 22.50
N THR A 144 -2.05 -31.06 22.38
CA THR A 144 -2.69 -32.14 21.62
C THR A 144 -2.86 -31.81 20.12
N SER A 145 -2.84 -30.52 19.77
CA SER A 145 -2.92 -30.04 18.39
C SER A 145 -2.07 -28.78 18.26
N SER A 146 -1.11 -28.80 17.34
CA SER A 146 -0.34 -27.61 16.97
C SER A 146 -0.55 -27.34 15.49
N GLU A 147 -1.06 -26.14 15.18
CA GLU A 147 -1.10 -25.67 13.81
C GLU A 147 0.22 -24.96 13.54
N VAL A 148 1.10 -25.62 12.79
CA VAL A 148 2.36 -25.01 12.37
C VAL A 148 2.04 -23.95 11.32
N ILE A 149 2.04 -22.69 11.73
CA ILE A 149 2.04 -21.57 10.79
C ILE A 149 3.41 -21.60 10.09
N GLU A 150 3.51 -22.34 8.99
CA GLU A 150 4.71 -22.31 8.18
C GLU A 150 4.95 -20.88 7.69
N SER A 151 6.23 -20.49 7.60
CA SER A 151 6.63 -19.30 6.85
C SER A 151 5.94 -19.36 5.49
N THR A 152 5.02 -18.43 5.23
CA THR A 152 4.23 -18.41 3.99
C THR A 152 5.18 -18.46 2.79
N THR A 153 4.76 -19.09 1.68
CA THR A 153 5.56 -19.16 0.44
C THR A 153 6.08 -17.76 0.02
N SER A 154 5.32 -16.71 0.35
CA SER A 154 5.73 -15.31 0.21
C SER A 154 6.96 -14.93 1.03
N GLU A 155 7.18 -15.42 2.24
CA GLU A 155 8.37 -15.13 3.05
C GLU A 155 9.64 -15.76 2.45
N LYS A 156 9.54 -16.99 1.92
CA LYS A 156 10.64 -17.66 1.19
C LYS A 156 10.99 -16.89 -0.10
N ILE A 157 9.98 -16.50 -0.88
CA ILE A 157 10.16 -15.69 -2.10
C ILE A 157 10.76 -14.31 -1.77
N SER A 158 10.28 -13.66 -0.71
CA SER A 158 10.78 -12.35 -0.25
C SER A 158 12.26 -12.42 0.12
N ARG A 159 12.65 -13.45 0.91
CA ARG A 159 14.06 -13.67 1.27
C ARG A 159 14.94 -13.92 0.06
N PHE A 160 14.45 -14.72 -0.90
CA PHE A 160 15.19 -14.98 -2.15
C PHE A 160 15.37 -13.70 -2.97
N ILE A 161 14.30 -12.93 -3.21
CA ILE A 161 14.37 -11.65 -3.92
C ILE A 161 15.29 -10.68 -3.19
N ALA A 162 15.23 -10.62 -1.85
CA ALA A 162 16.11 -9.78 -1.05
C ALA A 162 17.59 -10.12 -1.27
N ALA A 163 17.93 -11.41 -1.35
CA ALA A 163 19.30 -11.87 -1.60
C ALA A 163 19.83 -11.44 -2.99
N ILE A 164 18.97 -11.40 -4.02
CA ILE A 164 19.35 -11.01 -5.38
C ILE A 164 19.01 -9.54 -5.72
N SER A 165 18.49 -8.77 -4.76
CA SER A 165 17.98 -7.41 -5.01
C SER A 165 19.05 -6.46 -5.54
N GLY A 166 20.29 -6.55 -5.04
CA GLY A 166 21.40 -5.73 -5.52
C GLY A 166 21.68 -5.94 -7.02
N LEU A 167 21.64 -7.20 -7.48
CA LEU A 167 21.85 -7.53 -8.89
C LEU A 167 20.68 -7.05 -9.76
N LEU A 168 19.44 -7.29 -9.31
CA LEU A 168 18.24 -6.82 -10.00
C LEU A 168 18.19 -5.30 -10.13
N LEU A 169 18.64 -4.54 -9.13
CA LEU A 169 18.70 -3.08 -9.21
C LEU A 169 19.75 -2.61 -10.22
N ILE A 170 20.92 -3.25 -10.27
CA ILE A 170 21.96 -2.95 -11.28
C ILE A 170 21.40 -3.19 -12.68
N ILE A 171 20.73 -4.32 -12.89
CA ILE A 171 20.09 -4.64 -14.18
C ILE A 171 18.96 -3.65 -14.47
N GLY A 172 18.14 -3.34 -13.48
CA GLY A 172 16.98 -2.47 -13.59
C GLY A 172 17.36 -1.04 -14.00
N PHE A 173 18.23 -0.41 -13.21
CA PHE A 173 18.74 0.92 -13.53
C PHE A 173 19.60 0.93 -14.79
N GLY A 174 20.38 -0.12 -15.04
CA GLY A 174 21.17 -0.27 -16.27
C GLY A 174 20.29 -0.32 -17.52
N ALA A 175 19.22 -1.11 -17.50
CA ALA A 175 18.27 -1.21 -18.60
C ALA A 175 17.49 0.10 -18.82
N LEU A 176 17.03 0.75 -17.74
CA LEU A 176 16.43 2.08 -17.85
C LEU A 176 17.40 3.11 -18.45
N TYR A 177 18.66 3.10 -18.03
CA TYR A 177 19.66 4.02 -18.59
C TYR A 177 19.91 3.77 -20.09
N LEU A 178 19.94 2.51 -20.52
CA LEU A 178 20.05 2.15 -21.93
C LEU A 178 18.84 2.64 -22.74
N GLU A 179 17.65 2.51 -22.18
CA GLU A 179 16.43 3.06 -22.78
C GLU A 179 16.53 4.58 -22.94
N PHE A 180 16.94 5.31 -21.91
CA PHE A 180 17.12 6.76 -21.98
C PHE A 180 18.11 7.20 -23.07
N LYS A 181 19.09 6.35 -23.39
CA LYS A 181 20.08 6.62 -24.45
C LYS A 181 19.65 6.15 -25.84
N THR A 182 18.60 5.37 -25.95
CA THR A 182 18.17 4.79 -27.22
C THR A 182 16.86 5.46 -27.65
N PRO A 183 16.73 5.92 -28.90
CA PRO A 183 15.47 6.50 -29.37
C PRO A 183 14.39 5.41 -29.47
N GLY A 184 13.36 5.50 -28.62
CA GLY A 184 12.18 4.62 -28.60
C GLY A 184 11.83 4.17 -27.17
N PHE A 185 10.58 3.77 -26.95
CA PHE A 185 10.20 2.97 -25.78
C PHE A 185 10.09 1.50 -26.20
N GLY A 186 10.75 0.59 -25.50
CA GLY A 186 10.92 -0.79 -25.92
C GLY A 186 11.38 -1.73 -24.81
N LEU A 187 12.20 -2.70 -25.21
CA LEU A 187 12.55 -3.86 -24.39
C LEU A 187 13.33 -3.50 -23.12
N PHE A 188 14.24 -2.52 -23.19
CA PHE A 188 15.09 -2.15 -22.05
C PHE A 188 14.29 -1.38 -20.98
N GLY A 189 13.38 -0.50 -21.39
CA GLY A 189 12.43 0.15 -20.48
C GLY A 189 11.58 -0.86 -19.71
N ILE A 190 10.99 -1.84 -20.40
CA ILE A 190 10.15 -2.88 -19.79
C ILE A 190 10.96 -3.76 -18.83
N ILE A 191 12.13 -4.25 -19.25
CA ILE A 191 13.02 -5.05 -18.38
C ILE A 191 13.42 -4.25 -17.15
N GLY A 192 13.75 -2.96 -17.32
CA GLY A 192 14.13 -2.05 -16.24
C GLY A 192 13.02 -1.89 -15.20
N ILE A 193 11.81 -1.57 -15.66
CA ILE A 193 10.62 -1.41 -14.81
C ILE A 193 10.28 -2.71 -14.09
N ILE A 194 10.27 -3.85 -14.79
CA ILE A 194 9.95 -5.16 -14.19
C ILE A 194 10.99 -5.54 -13.13
N ALA A 195 12.28 -5.39 -13.41
CA ALA A 195 13.33 -5.73 -12.45
C ALA A 195 13.24 -4.89 -11.17
N ILE A 196 13.00 -3.57 -11.31
CA ILE A 196 12.81 -2.69 -10.16
C ILE A 196 11.51 -3.04 -9.43
N ALA A 197 10.41 -3.28 -10.15
CA ALA A 197 9.13 -3.67 -9.56
C ALA A 197 9.24 -4.99 -8.77
N ILE A 198 9.97 -5.99 -9.27
CA ILE A 198 10.22 -7.25 -8.55
C ILE A 198 10.96 -6.99 -7.24
N VAL A 199 11.99 -6.13 -7.23
CA VAL A 199 12.73 -5.80 -6.00
C VAL A 199 11.82 -5.10 -4.99
N PHE A 200 11.09 -4.09 -5.42
CA PHE A 200 10.15 -3.38 -4.55
C PHE A 200 9.07 -4.34 -4.02
N LEU A 201 8.39 -5.08 -4.88
CA LEU A 201 7.35 -6.02 -4.47
C LEU A 201 7.89 -7.13 -3.57
N GLY A 202 9.10 -7.65 -3.83
CA GLY A 202 9.72 -8.68 -3.00
C GLY A 202 10.12 -8.20 -1.60
N GLN A 203 10.60 -6.96 -1.47
CA GLN A 203 10.91 -6.37 -0.16
C GLN A 203 9.64 -6.03 0.64
N TYR A 204 8.58 -5.62 -0.07
CA TYR A 204 7.29 -5.32 0.55
C TYR A 204 6.40 -6.56 0.69
N ALA A 205 6.76 -7.73 0.16
CA ALA A 205 5.89 -8.91 0.08
C ALA A 205 5.43 -9.47 1.43
N SER A 206 6.22 -9.30 2.50
CA SER A 206 5.77 -9.60 3.88
C SER A 206 4.64 -8.69 4.36
N HIS A 207 4.49 -7.51 3.76
CA HIS A 207 3.46 -6.52 4.06
C HIS A 207 2.38 -6.42 2.96
N ILE A 208 2.63 -6.99 1.77
CA ILE A 208 1.67 -6.98 0.65
C ILE A 208 0.35 -7.58 1.10
N GLY A 209 0.32 -8.67 1.89
CA GLY A 209 -0.94 -9.25 2.36
C GLY A 209 -1.89 -8.24 3.01
N SER A 210 -1.35 -7.28 3.76
CA SER A 210 -2.13 -6.24 4.45
C SER A 210 -2.40 -4.99 3.61
N TYR A 211 -1.50 -4.61 2.69
CA TYR A 211 -1.63 -3.40 1.87
C TYR A 211 -2.09 -3.64 0.42
N LEU A 212 -2.18 -4.89 -0.03
CA LEU A 212 -2.57 -5.26 -1.40
C LEU A 212 -3.94 -4.71 -1.81
N PRO A 213 -4.99 -4.73 -0.95
CA PRO A 213 -6.26 -4.08 -1.29
C PRO A 213 -6.08 -2.59 -1.57
N LEU A 214 -5.31 -1.89 -0.75
CA LEU A 214 -5.05 -0.46 -0.90
C LEU A 214 -4.25 -0.15 -2.18
N ILE A 215 -3.20 -0.91 -2.45
CA ILE A 215 -2.36 -0.75 -3.65
C ILE A 215 -3.20 -0.98 -4.92
N LEU A 216 -4.00 -2.06 -4.93
CA LEU A 216 -4.82 -2.42 -6.08
C LEU A 216 -5.95 -1.40 -6.31
N LEU A 217 -6.51 -0.82 -5.24
CA LEU A 217 -7.45 0.31 -5.33
C LEU A 217 -6.81 1.54 -5.99
N VAL A 218 -5.62 1.94 -5.54
CA VAL A 218 -4.91 3.12 -6.09
C VAL A 218 -4.54 2.90 -7.56
N ILE A 219 -4.01 1.73 -7.91
CA ILE A 219 -3.73 1.36 -9.31
C ILE A 219 -5.01 1.38 -10.14
N GLY A 220 -6.11 0.82 -9.61
CA GLY A 220 -7.39 0.80 -10.30
C GLY A 220 -7.92 2.20 -10.61
N ILE A 221 -7.82 3.12 -9.63
CA ILE A 221 -8.17 4.54 -9.82
C ILE A 221 -7.29 5.17 -10.90
N LEU A 222 -5.96 4.97 -10.85
CA LEU A 222 -5.04 5.54 -11.83
C LEU A 222 -5.32 5.03 -13.24
N LEU A 223 -5.56 3.73 -13.43
CA LEU A 223 -5.90 3.15 -14.74
C LEU A 223 -7.20 3.74 -15.29
N PHE A 224 -8.20 3.90 -14.42
CA PHE A 224 -9.48 4.52 -14.79
C PHE A 224 -9.32 6.00 -15.18
N VAL A 225 -8.51 6.76 -14.43
CA VAL A 225 -8.21 8.17 -14.73
C VAL A 225 -7.44 8.30 -16.05
N VAL A 226 -6.50 7.40 -16.33
CA VAL A 226 -5.75 7.38 -17.61
C VAL A 226 -6.69 7.17 -18.80
N GLU A 227 -7.66 6.27 -18.71
CA GLU A 227 -8.68 6.08 -19.75
C GLU A 227 -9.47 7.37 -19.99
N ILE A 228 -9.94 8.02 -18.92
CA ILE A 228 -10.77 9.23 -19.02
C ILE A 228 -9.99 10.42 -19.58
N LEU A 229 -8.73 10.60 -19.17
CA LEU A 229 -7.96 11.81 -19.49
C LEU A 229 -7.05 11.68 -20.72
N ILE A 230 -6.51 10.48 -20.99
CA ILE A 230 -5.43 10.30 -21.96
C ILE A 230 -5.93 9.56 -23.21
N MET A 231 -6.74 8.51 -23.04
CA MET A 231 -7.13 7.63 -24.14
C MET A 231 -8.65 7.37 -24.19
N PRO A 232 -9.49 8.41 -24.33
CA PRO A 232 -10.93 8.24 -24.37
C PRO A 232 -11.36 7.36 -25.54
N GLY A 233 -12.06 6.25 -25.25
CA GLY A 233 -12.67 5.34 -26.23
C GLY A 233 -11.97 3.98 -26.40
N THR A 234 -10.90 3.70 -25.65
CA THR A 234 -10.15 2.43 -25.72
C THR A 234 -10.78 1.35 -24.84
N PHE A 235 -11.52 1.76 -23.81
CA PHE A 235 -12.18 0.98 -22.76
C PHE A 235 -11.31 0.01 -21.95
N LEU A 236 -10.12 -0.35 -22.44
CA LEU A 236 -9.24 -1.34 -21.85
C LEU A 236 -8.74 -0.92 -20.46
N PHE A 237 -8.26 0.33 -20.32
CA PHE A 237 -7.75 0.82 -19.04
C PHE A 237 -8.89 1.11 -18.07
N GLY A 238 -10.03 1.58 -18.58
CA GLY A 238 -11.24 1.80 -17.79
C GLY A 238 -11.79 0.51 -17.17
N VAL A 239 -11.94 -0.55 -17.98
CA VAL A 239 -12.43 -1.87 -17.51
C VAL A 239 -11.43 -2.51 -16.56
N ALA A 240 -10.12 -2.47 -16.89
CA ALA A 240 -9.09 -2.99 -15.99
C ALA A 240 -9.04 -2.25 -14.66
N GLY A 241 -9.22 -0.92 -14.68
CA GLY A 241 -9.29 -0.08 -13.48
C GLY A 241 -10.48 -0.44 -12.60
N ILE A 242 -11.68 -0.54 -13.18
CA ILE A 242 -12.89 -0.96 -12.45
C ILE A 242 -12.71 -2.37 -11.87
N ALA A 243 -12.18 -3.32 -12.64
CA ALA A 243 -11.94 -4.68 -12.18
C ALA A 243 -10.96 -4.71 -11.00
N ALA A 244 -9.86 -3.96 -11.07
CA ALA A 244 -8.89 -3.85 -9.99
C ALA A 244 -9.52 -3.26 -8.71
N MET A 245 -10.33 -2.21 -8.84
CA MET A 245 -11.06 -1.62 -7.70
C MET A 245 -12.06 -2.61 -7.08
N MET A 246 -12.75 -3.40 -7.89
CA MET A 246 -13.69 -4.42 -7.42
C MET A 246 -12.98 -5.55 -6.67
N ILE A 247 -11.83 -6.03 -7.19
CA ILE A 247 -11.01 -7.04 -6.52
C ILE A 247 -10.49 -6.48 -5.19
N ALA A 248 -10.00 -5.23 -5.16
CA ALA A 248 -9.55 -4.58 -3.94
C ALA A 248 -10.66 -4.48 -2.88
N LEU A 249 -11.88 -4.14 -3.30
CA LEU A 249 -13.04 -4.08 -2.43
C LEU A 249 -13.37 -5.46 -1.83
N VAL A 250 -13.41 -6.51 -2.66
CA VAL A 250 -13.64 -7.90 -2.19
C VAL A 250 -12.58 -8.31 -1.18
N MET A 251 -11.30 -8.02 -1.45
CA MET A 251 -10.20 -8.37 -0.55
C MET A 251 -10.22 -7.62 0.79
N THR A 252 -10.97 -6.53 0.91
CA THR A 252 -11.14 -5.80 2.17
C THR A 252 -12.11 -6.52 3.11
N PHE A 253 -12.97 -7.41 2.61
CA PHE A 253 -13.91 -8.16 3.43
C PHE A 253 -13.25 -9.39 4.03
N ASP A 254 -12.94 -9.33 5.32
CA ASP A 254 -12.50 -10.50 6.09
C ASP A 254 -13.72 -11.20 6.71
N ILE A 255 -13.93 -12.46 6.31
CA ILE A 255 -15.06 -13.29 6.77
C ILE A 255 -15.00 -13.54 8.29
N SER A 256 -13.81 -13.44 8.90
CA SER A 256 -13.63 -13.59 10.35
C SER A 256 -14.27 -12.45 11.16
N GLN A 257 -14.61 -11.32 10.52
CA GLN A 257 -15.25 -10.17 11.16
C GLN A 257 -16.78 -10.14 10.96
N LEU A 258 -17.36 -11.15 10.30
CA LEU A 258 -18.81 -11.24 10.22
C LEU A 258 -19.40 -11.45 11.63
N PRO A 259 -20.50 -10.77 11.98
CA PRO A 259 -21.22 -11.01 13.22
C PRO A 259 -21.54 -12.50 13.41
N SER A 260 -21.36 -13.01 14.63
CA SER A 260 -21.45 -14.43 14.98
C SER A 260 -22.80 -15.11 14.66
N PHE A 261 -23.85 -14.34 14.36
CA PHE A 261 -25.14 -14.87 13.89
C PHE A 261 -25.14 -15.30 12.42
N LEU A 262 -24.10 -14.94 11.63
CA LEU A 262 -23.93 -15.34 10.23
C LEU A 262 -22.91 -16.48 10.06
N SER A 263 -22.05 -16.70 11.05
CA SER A 263 -21.03 -17.76 11.05
C SER A 263 -21.54 -19.00 11.79
N SER A 264 -22.51 -19.70 11.22
CA SER A 264 -22.97 -20.99 11.73
C SER A 264 -22.49 -22.13 10.85
N GLY A 265 -21.49 -22.88 11.33
CA GLY A 265 -21.29 -24.27 10.94
C GLY A 265 -20.08 -24.56 10.07
N SER A 266 -19.18 -25.36 10.64
CA SER A 266 -18.10 -26.09 9.98
C SER A 266 -18.65 -27.11 8.98
N SER A 267 -18.91 -26.65 7.79
CA SER A 267 -18.82 -27.36 6.51
C SER A 267 -18.60 -26.26 5.48
N PHE A 268 -18.05 -26.57 4.31
CA PHE A 268 -17.82 -25.58 3.26
C PHE A 268 -19.18 -25.12 2.71
N ASP A 269 -19.90 -24.29 3.47
CA ASP A 269 -21.18 -23.75 3.10
C ASP A 269 -20.91 -22.56 2.19
N ALA A 270 -21.30 -22.70 0.94
CA ALA A 270 -21.09 -21.69 -0.07
C ALA A 270 -21.92 -20.41 0.18
N SER A 271 -22.78 -20.44 1.19
CA SER A 271 -23.75 -19.39 1.45
C SER A 271 -23.10 -18.03 1.79
N PRO A 272 -22.06 -17.88 2.64
CA PRO A 272 -21.57 -16.55 3.02
C PRO A 272 -20.83 -15.84 1.89
N TRP A 273 -20.09 -16.58 1.04
CA TRP A 273 -19.40 -15.97 -0.11
C TRP A 273 -20.40 -15.59 -1.20
N LEU A 274 -21.44 -16.39 -1.43
CA LEU A 274 -22.51 -16.06 -2.38
C LEU A 274 -23.30 -14.82 -1.94
N TYR A 275 -23.57 -14.66 -0.64
CA TYR A 275 -24.23 -13.45 -0.13
C TYR A 275 -23.33 -12.21 -0.24
N GLY A 276 -22.05 -12.31 0.09
CA GLY A 276 -21.08 -11.22 -0.12
C GLY A 276 -20.98 -10.82 -1.58
N LEU A 277 -20.87 -11.80 -2.48
CA LEU A 277 -20.85 -11.60 -3.93
C LEU A 277 -22.16 -10.94 -4.41
N PHE A 278 -23.32 -11.42 -3.96
CA PHE A 278 -24.63 -10.88 -4.31
C PHE A 278 -24.81 -9.43 -3.83
N PHE A 279 -24.36 -9.12 -2.61
CA PHE A 279 -24.38 -7.76 -2.07
C PHE A 279 -23.53 -6.81 -2.91
N ILE A 280 -22.33 -7.24 -3.28
CA ILE A 280 -21.40 -6.47 -4.13
C ILE A 280 -21.98 -6.27 -5.54
N PHE A 281 -22.53 -7.32 -6.16
CA PHE A 281 -23.19 -7.21 -7.46
C PHE A 281 -24.40 -6.27 -7.42
N THR A 282 -25.21 -6.34 -6.36
CA THR A 282 -26.37 -5.46 -6.19
C THR A 282 -25.92 -4.00 -6.05
N CYS A 283 -24.89 -3.74 -5.23
CA CYS A 283 -24.33 -2.40 -5.07
C CYS A 283 -23.73 -1.85 -6.38
N ALA A 284 -23.02 -2.69 -7.15
CA ALA A 284 -22.46 -2.31 -8.45
C ALA A 284 -23.54 -1.99 -9.50
N ILE A 285 -24.61 -2.79 -9.55
CA ILE A 285 -25.76 -2.55 -10.44
C ILE A 285 -26.46 -1.25 -10.07
N ILE A 286 -26.67 -1.00 -8.77
CA ILE A 286 -27.25 0.27 -8.29
C ILE A 286 -26.32 1.43 -8.66
N ALA A 287 -25.01 1.33 -8.45
CA ALA A 287 -24.06 2.38 -8.79
C ALA A 287 -24.02 2.70 -10.30
N LEU A 288 -24.33 1.74 -11.18
CA LEU A 288 -24.38 1.95 -12.63
C LEU A 288 -25.72 2.54 -13.09
N ILE A 289 -26.83 2.05 -12.51
CA ILE A 289 -28.20 2.47 -12.90
C ILE A 289 -28.58 3.80 -12.24
N PHE A 290 -28.14 4.05 -11.00
CA PHE A 290 -28.51 5.23 -10.22
C PHE A 290 -28.14 6.54 -10.93
N PRO A 291 -26.93 6.75 -11.49
CA PRO A 291 -26.60 7.96 -12.24
C PRO A 291 -27.49 8.15 -13.48
N ILE A 292 -27.86 7.06 -14.16
CA ILE A 292 -28.74 7.10 -15.34
C ILE A 292 -30.15 7.51 -14.93
N ILE A 293 -30.67 6.95 -13.83
CA ILE A 293 -32.00 7.30 -13.29
C ILE A 293 -32.00 8.75 -12.81
N VAL A 294 -30.98 9.17 -12.05
CA VAL A 294 -30.84 10.55 -11.58
C VAL A 294 -30.79 11.49 -12.77
N SER A 295 -29.98 11.19 -13.79
CA SER A 295 -29.86 12.01 -15.00
C SER A 295 -31.15 12.08 -15.82
N LYS A 296 -31.93 11.00 -15.87
CA LYS A 296 -33.14 10.92 -16.71
C LYS A 296 -34.39 11.42 -15.99
N TYR A 297 -34.47 11.26 -14.67
CA TYR A 297 -35.70 11.49 -13.92
C TYR A 297 -35.58 12.54 -12.83
N ILE A 298 -34.39 12.86 -12.32
CA ILE A 298 -34.22 13.85 -11.23
C ILE A 298 -33.66 15.17 -11.78
N VAL A 299 -32.64 15.09 -12.64
CA VAL A 299 -32.00 16.26 -13.27
C VAL A 299 -33.00 17.13 -14.05
N PRO A 300 -34.00 16.59 -14.76
CA PRO A 300 -35.02 17.41 -15.43
C PRO A 300 -36.01 18.12 -14.48
N LEU A 301 -36.07 17.73 -13.20
CA LEU A 301 -36.89 18.41 -12.18
C LEU A 301 -36.13 19.52 -11.43
N LEU A 302 -34.81 19.65 -11.65
CA LEU A 302 -34.02 20.71 -11.03
C LEU A 302 -34.27 22.06 -11.74
N PRO A 303 -34.29 23.18 -11.00
CA PRO A 303 -34.40 24.51 -11.58
C PRO A 303 -33.29 24.79 -12.61
N GLU A 304 -33.62 25.52 -13.68
CA GLU A 304 -32.68 25.92 -14.73
C GLU A 304 -31.45 26.64 -14.10
N GLY A 305 -30.27 26.02 -14.20
CA GLY A 305 -29.01 26.53 -13.63
C GLY A 305 -28.25 25.55 -12.73
N TYR A 306 -28.91 24.49 -12.24
CA TYR A 306 -28.28 23.44 -11.42
C TYR A 306 -27.91 22.18 -12.21
N THR A 307 -28.18 22.15 -13.52
CA THR A 307 -27.76 21.06 -14.40
C THR A 307 -26.34 21.33 -14.90
N PRO A 308 -25.37 20.43 -14.68
CA PRO A 308 -24.08 20.47 -15.35
C PRO A 308 -24.26 19.99 -16.79
N MET A 309 -25.16 20.63 -17.56
CA MET A 309 -25.07 20.54 -19.00
C MET A 309 -23.84 21.32 -19.42
N LEU A 310 -23.02 20.70 -20.27
CA LEU A 310 -21.89 21.31 -20.95
C LEU A 310 -22.39 22.54 -21.73
N LYS A 311 -22.49 23.70 -21.07
CA LYS A 311 -22.63 25.00 -21.73
C LYS A 311 -21.38 25.35 -22.56
N ALA A 312 -20.28 24.61 -22.34
CA ALA A 312 -19.03 24.81 -23.05
C ALA A 312 -19.10 24.45 -24.54
N ASP A 313 -19.96 23.51 -24.96
CA ASP A 313 -20.07 23.11 -26.38
C ASP A 313 -21.20 23.84 -27.15
N LEU A 314 -22.13 24.50 -26.46
CA LEU A 314 -23.22 25.24 -27.12
C LEU A 314 -22.90 26.73 -27.34
N ALA A 315 -21.93 27.30 -26.63
CA ALA A 315 -21.57 28.71 -26.79
C ALA A 315 -20.75 28.98 -28.06
N GLU A 316 -20.05 27.97 -28.59
CA GLU A 316 -19.32 28.04 -29.86
C GLU A 316 -20.06 27.37 -31.04
N ALA A 317 -21.13 26.61 -30.76
CA ALA A 317 -22.08 26.21 -31.78
C ALA A 317 -23.03 27.40 -32.05
N ILE A 318 -22.56 28.38 -32.82
CA ILE A 318 -23.46 29.31 -33.50
C ILE A 318 -24.44 28.43 -34.27
N SER A 319 -25.70 28.39 -33.83
CA SER A 319 -26.77 27.75 -34.59
C SER A 319 -26.78 28.42 -35.96
N PRO A 320 -26.48 27.71 -37.08
CA PRO A 320 -26.44 28.31 -38.42
C PRO A 320 -27.76 28.99 -38.82
N THR A 321 -28.83 28.71 -38.07
CA THR A 321 -30.18 29.21 -38.28
C THR A 321 -30.36 30.70 -37.93
N GLU A 322 -29.61 31.27 -36.97
CA GLU A 322 -29.78 32.70 -36.61
C GLU A 322 -29.18 33.65 -37.67
N SER A 323 -28.05 33.27 -38.28
CA SER A 323 -27.36 34.08 -39.31
C SER A 323 -28.05 34.08 -40.69
N ILE A 324 -29.07 33.24 -40.90
CA ILE A 324 -29.79 33.13 -42.18
C ILE A 324 -30.99 34.08 -42.25
N GLN A 325 -31.47 34.62 -41.11
CA GLN A 325 -32.67 35.48 -41.08
C GLN A 325 -32.52 36.79 -41.89
N ASP A 326 -31.30 37.26 -42.13
CA ASP A 326 -31.04 38.52 -42.85
C ASP A 326 -30.74 38.35 -44.36
N ILE A 327 -30.77 37.11 -44.86
CA ILE A 327 -30.48 36.78 -46.26
C ILE A 327 -31.76 36.48 -47.02
N HIS A 328 -32.00 37.24 -48.09
CA HIS A 328 -33.18 37.10 -48.92
C HIS A 328 -32.83 36.47 -50.28
N ILE A 329 -33.82 35.85 -50.92
CA ILE A 329 -33.69 35.38 -52.30
C ILE A 329 -33.38 36.59 -53.19
N GLY A 330 -32.33 36.47 -54.01
CA GLY A 330 -31.79 37.55 -54.85
C GLY A 330 -30.59 38.30 -54.27
N ASP A 331 -30.22 38.06 -53.00
CA ASP A 331 -29.01 38.67 -52.43
C ASP A 331 -27.76 38.15 -53.16
N ILE A 332 -26.82 39.07 -53.44
CA ILE A 332 -25.56 38.78 -54.13
C ILE A 332 -24.44 38.67 -53.09
N GLY A 333 -23.67 37.59 -53.19
CA GLY A 333 -22.50 37.31 -52.36
C GLY A 333 -21.27 36.95 -53.17
N THR A 334 -20.15 36.76 -52.50
CA THR A 334 -18.88 36.36 -53.13
C THR A 334 -18.40 35.03 -52.55
N THR A 335 -18.04 34.06 -53.39
CA THR A 335 -17.49 32.79 -52.92
C THR A 335 -16.14 32.98 -52.24
N LYS A 336 -15.91 32.30 -51.11
CA LYS A 336 -14.60 32.26 -50.43
C LYS A 336 -13.89 30.93 -50.63
N THR A 337 -14.66 29.85 -50.76
CA THR A 337 -14.14 28.52 -51.10
C THR A 337 -14.72 28.05 -52.43
N PHE A 338 -14.18 26.95 -52.95
CA PHE A 338 -14.79 26.23 -54.06
C PHE A 338 -16.19 25.74 -53.64
N LEU A 339 -17.19 25.91 -54.49
CA LEU A 339 -18.53 25.35 -54.29
C LEU A 339 -18.68 24.07 -55.13
N ARG A 340 -18.64 22.89 -54.49
CA ARG A 340 -18.75 21.57 -55.15
C ARG A 340 -19.36 20.46 -54.26
N PRO A 341 -20.69 20.33 -54.14
CA PRO A 341 -21.69 21.38 -54.34
C PRO A 341 -21.81 22.30 -53.12
N VAL A 342 -21.17 21.96 -51.98
CA VAL A 342 -21.18 22.78 -50.75
C VAL A 342 -19.88 23.58 -50.65
N GLY A 343 -19.96 24.78 -50.10
CA GLY A 343 -18.81 25.59 -49.69
C GLY A 343 -19.26 26.86 -48.97
N HIS A 344 -18.34 27.80 -48.78
CA HIS A 344 -18.59 29.01 -48.01
C HIS A 344 -18.59 30.24 -48.93
N ALA A 345 -19.51 31.14 -48.69
CA ALA A 345 -19.59 32.42 -49.37
C ALA A 345 -19.88 33.55 -48.38
N ASP A 346 -19.43 34.74 -48.75
CA ASP A 346 -19.56 35.96 -47.97
C ASP A 346 -20.76 36.76 -48.49
N PHE A 347 -21.73 36.96 -47.60
CA PHE A 347 -22.89 37.81 -47.82
C PHE A 347 -22.88 38.90 -46.76
N LYS A 348 -22.80 40.18 -47.19
CA LYS A 348 -22.83 41.35 -46.31
C LYS A 348 -21.79 41.30 -45.17
N GLY A 349 -20.62 40.68 -45.41
CA GLY A 349 -19.54 40.54 -44.43
C GLY A 349 -19.68 39.33 -43.49
N GLN A 350 -20.70 38.48 -43.69
CA GLN A 350 -20.90 37.24 -42.95
C GLN A 350 -20.55 36.03 -43.82
N LEU A 351 -19.71 35.13 -43.28
CA LEU A 351 -19.34 33.88 -43.94
C LEU A 351 -20.42 32.83 -43.68
N LEU A 352 -21.11 32.39 -44.73
CA LEU A 352 -22.24 31.46 -44.65
C LEU A 352 -22.00 30.22 -45.52
N ASP A 353 -22.55 29.09 -45.08
CA ASP A 353 -22.57 27.84 -45.84
C ASP A 353 -23.61 27.91 -46.95
N VAL A 354 -23.17 27.65 -48.17
CA VAL A 354 -24.01 27.68 -49.37
C VAL A 354 -23.86 26.41 -50.21
N GLN A 355 -24.91 26.09 -50.95
CA GLN A 355 -24.97 24.91 -51.80
C GLN A 355 -25.39 25.25 -53.24
N THR A 356 -24.71 24.69 -54.23
CA THR A 356 -25.08 24.79 -55.65
C THR A 356 -25.93 23.60 -56.07
N ARG A 357 -26.74 23.76 -57.13
CA ARG A 357 -27.52 22.66 -57.75
C ARG A 357 -26.67 21.80 -58.70
N GLY A 358 -25.41 21.54 -58.33
CA GLY A 358 -24.47 20.72 -59.10
C GLY A 358 -23.48 21.48 -59.99
N GLU A 359 -23.56 22.81 -60.04
CA GLU A 359 -22.56 23.63 -60.70
C GLU A 359 -21.30 23.78 -59.83
N ILE A 360 -20.14 23.83 -60.49
CA ILE A 360 -18.86 24.12 -59.83
C ILE A 360 -18.59 25.61 -59.95
N ILE A 361 -18.44 26.29 -58.80
CA ILE A 361 -18.12 27.73 -58.76
C ILE A 361 -16.77 27.91 -58.06
N GLU A 362 -15.87 28.68 -58.70
CA GLU A 362 -14.54 28.97 -58.17
C GLU A 362 -14.60 30.01 -57.04
N PRO A 363 -13.58 30.09 -56.16
CA PRO A 363 -13.46 31.17 -55.18
C PRO A 363 -13.34 32.55 -55.83
N GLY A 364 -13.96 33.58 -55.23
CA GLY A 364 -13.93 34.96 -55.70
C GLY A 364 -14.99 35.32 -56.75
N GLU A 365 -15.87 34.39 -57.11
CA GLU A 365 -16.95 34.59 -58.07
C GLU A 365 -18.22 35.15 -57.39
N LEU A 366 -18.98 35.96 -58.14
CA LEU A 366 -20.25 36.50 -57.67
C LEU A 366 -21.36 35.46 -57.81
N ILE A 367 -22.12 35.29 -56.74
CA ILE A 367 -23.22 34.32 -56.65
C ILE A 367 -24.49 34.99 -56.12
N GLU A 368 -25.62 34.41 -56.45
CA GLU A 368 -26.95 34.89 -56.11
C GLU A 368 -27.73 33.81 -55.36
N VAL A 369 -28.44 34.19 -54.30
CA VAL A 369 -29.32 33.29 -53.55
C VAL A 369 -30.59 33.00 -54.35
N THR A 370 -30.80 31.73 -54.67
CA THR A 370 -31.95 31.23 -55.44
C THR A 370 -33.06 30.67 -54.57
N LEU A 371 -32.71 30.10 -53.41
CA LEU A 371 -33.66 29.47 -52.50
C LEU A 371 -33.09 29.43 -51.09
N VAL A 372 -33.92 29.74 -50.09
CA VAL A 372 -33.63 29.56 -48.67
C VAL A 372 -34.61 28.52 -48.12
N GLN A 373 -34.14 27.36 -47.71
CA GLN A 373 -34.99 26.28 -47.18
C GLN A 373 -34.27 25.51 -46.08
N ASP A 374 -34.95 25.30 -44.95
CA ASP A 374 -34.47 24.48 -43.81
C ASP A 374 -33.04 24.85 -43.33
N GLY A 375 -32.72 26.14 -43.29
CA GLY A 375 -31.40 26.62 -42.87
C GLY A 375 -30.28 26.38 -43.89
N ARG A 376 -30.62 26.12 -45.16
CA ARG A 376 -29.68 25.98 -46.28
C ARG A 376 -29.91 27.04 -47.34
N LEU A 377 -28.81 27.66 -47.79
CA LEU A 377 -28.80 28.68 -48.83
C LEU A 377 -28.38 28.05 -50.16
N TRP A 378 -29.27 28.06 -51.14
CA TRP A 378 -28.98 27.60 -52.49
C TRP A 378 -28.55 28.75 -53.38
N VAL A 379 -27.43 28.60 -54.07
CA VAL A 379 -26.82 29.68 -54.85
C VAL A 379 -26.51 29.26 -56.29
N GLN A 380 -26.53 30.23 -57.19
CA GLN A 380 -26.11 30.08 -58.59
C GLN A 380 -25.15 31.21 -58.97
N LYS A 381 -24.36 31.02 -60.04
CA LYS A 381 -23.46 32.06 -60.53
C LYS A 381 -24.27 33.28 -61.00
N HIS A 382 -23.98 34.45 -60.44
CA HIS A 382 -24.68 35.67 -60.83
C HIS A 382 -24.16 36.14 -62.19
N THR A 383 -25.01 36.09 -63.21
CA THR A 383 -24.71 36.59 -64.55
C THR A 383 -25.32 37.97 -64.71
N LYS A 384 -24.48 38.98 -64.93
CA LYS A 384 -24.91 40.34 -65.18
C LYS A 384 -25.60 40.39 -66.55
N ASN A 385 -26.93 40.37 -66.60
CA ASN A 385 -27.65 40.67 -67.83
C ASN A 385 -27.30 42.12 -68.24
N SER A 386 -26.81 42.26 -69.47
CA SER A 386 -26.44 43.53 -70.09
C SER A 386 -27.66 44.33 -70.51
#